data_AF-A0A090QAK4-F1
#
_entry.id   AF-A0A090QAK4-F1
#
_cell.length_a   1.000
_cell.length_b   1.000
_cell.length_c   1.000
_cell.angle_alpha   90.00
_cell.angle_beta   90.00
_cell.angle_gamma   90.00
#
_symmetry.space_group_name_H-M   'P 1'
#
loop_
_entity.id
_entity.type
_entity.pdbx_description
1 polymer ?
#
loop_
_entity_poly.entity_id
_entity_poly.type
_entity_poly.pdbx_seq_one_letter_code
_entity_poly.pdbx_strand_id
1 'polypeptide(L)'
;MTGGPANPSCLSNNEQMGEGWSDWFSLIITIEPGDLGTDIRGIGTYATNQSVTGPGIRNFPYSTDFNINPVTFGDTNNANFSAPHGIGSIWASMLWDLSWRFISDYGYDPDLFNGTGGNNIAMQLILDGMKLQPCNPGFVDGRDAILQADMIANSGVNSDRIWEVFAARGLGFSATQGDSNNRFDQIEAFDTPAPLSNDNESINSFNIFPNPTNGLVSIASLNQVNNGLLTIYDFNGRIVFNKTSNFNEIVKVDLSSLKAGIYLISISGEDINHVEKIVVK
;
A
#
# COMPACT_ATOMS: atom_id res chain seq x y z
N MET A 1 -2.37 -13.60 16.88
CA MET A 1 -2.55 -12.48 15.93
C MET A 1 -3.30 -13.03 14.74
N THR A 2 -2.62 -13.78 13.87
CA THR A 2 -3.21 -14.53 12.74
C THR A 2 -4.42 -15.35 13.17
N GLY A 3 -5.55 -15.20 12.49
CA GLY A 3 -6.77 -15.96 12.75
C GLY A 3 -7.43 -15.73 14.13
N GLY A 4 -6.98 -14.70 14.85
CA GLY A 4 -7.52 -14.32 16.16
C GLY A 4 -6.86 -15.05 17.36
N PRO A 5 -7.02 -14.51 18.58
CA PRO A 5 -6.31 -15.00 19.77
C PRO A 5 -6.73 -16.41 20.21
N ALA A 6 -7.90 -16.89 19.78
CA ALA A 6 -8.42 -18.21 20.15
C ALA A 6 -7.90 -19.36 19.25
N ASN A 7 -7.20 -19.06 18.16
CA ASN A 7 -6.76 -20.07 17.19
C ASN A 7 -5.22 -20.08 17.03
N PRO A 8 -4.50 -21.01 17.68
CA PRO A 8 -3.05 -21.10 17.59
C PRO A 8 -2.56 -21.81 16.32
N SER A 9 -3.46 -22.40 15.51
CA SER A 9 -3.11 -23.31 14.40
C SER A 9 -3.23 -22.65 13.02
N CYS A 10 -3.07 -21.33 12.94
CA CYS A 10 -3.28 -20.58 11.70
C CYS A 10 -2.02 -20.35 10.84
N LEU A 11 -0.91 -21.00 11.19
CA LEU A 11 0.36 -20.92 10.47
C LEU A 11 0.96 -22.33 10.33
N SER A 12 0.13 -23.28 9.90
CA SER A 12 0.53 -24.68 9.71
C SER A 12 0.60 -25.10 8.23
N ASN A 13 0.27 -24.20 7.31
CA ASN A 13 0.28 -24.45 5.87
C ASN A 13 1.70 -24.39 5.29
N ASN A 14 1.88 -24.89 4.08
CA ASN A 14 3.20 -25.04 3.44
C ASN A 14 3.85 -23.71 3.03
N GLU A 15 3.05 -22.65 2.92
CA GLU A 15 3.48 -21.29 2.58
C GLU A 15 3.55 -20.35 3.78
N GLN A 16 3.40 -20.89 5.00
CA GLN A 16 3.30 -20.05 6.19
C GLN A 16 4.52 -19.13 6.32
N MET A 17 4.27 -17.92 6.84
CA MET A 17 5.25 -16.84 6.95
C MET A 17 5.84 -16.70 8.37
N GLY A 18 5.54 -17.63 9.28
CA GLY A 18 5.91 -17.62 10.71
C GLY A 18 7.40 -17.41 11.00
N GLU A 19 8.23 -18.24 10.36
CA GLU A 19 9.70 -18.13 10.43
C GLU A 19 10.18 -16.76 9.91
N GLY A 20 9.53 -16.23 8.87
CA GLY A 20 9.88 -14.95 8.29
C GLY A 20 9.59 -13.76 9.20
N TRP A 21 8.42 -13.72 9.86
CA TRP A 21 8.15 -12.68 10.85
C TRP A 21 9.12 -12.74 12.04
N SER A 22 9.51 -13.96 12.45
CA SER A 22 10.44 -14.15 13.56
C SER A 22 11.84 -13.61 13.22
N ASP A 23 12.34 -13.93 12.02
CA ASP A 23 13.61 -13.42 11.52
C ASP A 23 13.58 -11.90 11.38
N TRP A 24 12.57 -11.38 10.68
CA TRP A 24 12.40 -9.93 10.48
C TRP A 24 12.36 -9.17 11.81
N PHE A 25 11.59 -9.65 12.79
CA PHE A 25 11.49 -8.99 14.09
C PHE A 25 12.85 -8.97 14.80
N SER A 26 13.61 -10.07 14.76
CA SER A 26 14.96 -10.13 15.36
C SER A 26 15.93 -9.15 14.70
N LEU A 27 15.80 -8.92 13.40
CA LEU A 27 16.66 -8.02 12.64
C LEU A 27 16.32 -6.56 12.92
N ILE A 28 15.05 -6.18 12.87
CA ILE A 28 14.64 -4.77 12.98
C ILE A 28 14.88 -4.20 14.38
N ILE A 29 14.73 -5.00 15.45
CA ILE A 29 15.03 -4.52 16.81
C ILE A 29 16.54 -4.35 17.08
N THR A 30 17.39 -4.78 16.14
CA THR A 30 18.86 -4.65 16.24
C THR A 30 19.44 -3.72 15.17
N ILE A 31 18.61 -2.94 14.48
CA ILE A 31 19.09 -1.86 13.61
C ILE A 31 19.60 -0.71 14.46
N GLU A 32 20.76 -0.17 14.10
CA GLU A 32 21.40 0.97 14.78
C GLU A 32 21.69 2.15 13.81
N PRO A 33 21.87 3.38 14.32
CA PRO A 33 22.23 4.51 13.48
C PRO A 33 23.52 4.26 12.70
N GLY A 34 23.45 4.36 11.38
CA GLY A 34 24.57 4.12 10.46
C GLY A 34 24.44 2.82 9.66
N ASP A 35 23.57 1.89 10.10
CA ASP A 35 23.19 0.74 9.29
C ASP A 35 22.53 1.19 7.97
N LEU A 36 22.67 0.36 6.95
CA LEU A 36 22.04 0.54 5.64
C LEU A 36 21.24 -0.71 5.25
N GLY A 37 20.19 -0.52 4.45
CA GLY A 37 19.42 -1.65 3.91
C GLY A 37 20.25 -2.61 3.07
N THR A 38 21.33 -2.12 2.46
CA THR A 38 22.26 -2.89 1.64
C THR A 38 23.26 -3.71 2.45
N ASP A 39 23.35 -3.52 3.76
CA ASP A 39 24.30 -4.26 4.60
C ASP A 39 24.02 -5.77 4.57
N ILE A 40 25.07 -6.56 4.78
CA ILE A 40 24.95 -8.03 4.89
C ILE A 40 24.50 -8.38 6.30
N ARG A 41 23.23 -8.77 6.46
CA ARG A 41 22.66 -9.16 7.76
C ARG A 41 22.29 -10.63 7.79
N GLY A 42 23.21 -11.47 8.29
CA GLY A 42 22.94 -12.88 8.57
C GLY A 42 22.20 -13.07 9.89
N ILE A 43 21.35 -14.10 9.97
CA ILE A 43 20.71 -14.51 11.24
C ILE A 43 21.47 -15.68 11.89
N GLY A 44 21.61 -15.66 13.21
CA GLY A 44 22.28 -16.73 13.98
C GLY A 44 23.80 -16.76 13.83
N THR A 45 24.44 -15.69 13.36
CA THR A 45 25.89 -15.60 13.13
C THR A 45 26.69 -15.86 14.41
N TYR A 46 26.32 -15.23 15.54
CA TYR A 46 26.99 -15.44 16.82
C TYR A 46 26.92 -16.91 17.29
N ALA A 47 25.71 -17.50 17.29
CA ALA A 47 25.49 -18.88 17.74
C ALA A 47 26.22 -19.92 16.88
N THR A 48 26.54 -19.57 15.62
CA THR A 48 27.28 -20.43 14.68
C THR A 48 28.74 -20.04 14.52
N ASN A 49 29.27 -19.18 15.40
CA ASN A 49 30.66 -18.71 15.40
C ASN A 49 31.10 -18.09 14.06
N GLN A 50 30.21 -17.32 13.44
CA GLN A 50 30.49 -16.50 12.26
C GLN A 50 30.79 -15.05 12.64
N SER A 51 31.47 -14.32 11.75
CA SER A 51 31.59 -12.87 11.85
C SER A 51 30.23 -12.18 11.81
N VAL A 52 30.16 -10.91 12.24
CA VAL A 52 28.92 -10.11 12.18
C VAL A 52 28.37 -9.94 10.76
N THR A 53 29.23 -9.95 9.74
CA THR A 53 28.86 -9.95 8.31
C THR A 53 28.79 -11.35 7.69
N GLY A 54 28.73 -12.41 8.50
CA GLY A 54 28.62 -13.77 8.01
C GLY A 54 27.24 -14.05 7.39
N PRO A 55 27.12 -15.06 6.50
CA PRO A 55 25.85 -15.38 5.84
C PRO A 55 24.74 -15.84 6.80
N GLY A 56 25.09 -16.31 8.00
CA GLY A 56 24.11 -16.84 8.95
C GLY A 56 23.64 -18.25 8.58
N ILE A 57 22.38 -18.57 8.89
CA ILE A 57 21.79 -19.92 8.73
C ILE A 57 20.74 -20.03 7.61
N ARG A 58 20.43 -18.94 6.90
CA ARG A 58 19.48 -18.93 5.78
C ARG A 58 20.23 -19.06 4.45
N ASN A 59 19.48 -19.29 3.37
CA ASN A 59 20.04 -19.43 2.02
C ASN A 59 20.85 -18.19 1.60
N PHE A 60 20.38 -17.02 1.99
CA PHE A 60 21.05 -15.74 1.75
C PHE A 60 20.94 -14.86 3.02
N PRO A 61 21.95 -14.03 3.31
CA PRO A 61 21.81 -12.96 4.31
C PRO A 61 20.76 -11.94 3.84
N TYR A 62 20.15 -11.20 4.77
CA TYR A 62 19.20 -10.14 4.45
C TYR A 62 19.92 -8.89 3.95
N SER A 63 19.46 -8.35 2.83
CA SER A 63 19.96 -7.12 2.21
C SER A 63 18.96 -6.66 1.14
N THR A 64 18.84 -5.36 0.95
CA THR A 64 18.12 -4.76 -0.18
C THR A 64 18.91 -4.83 -1.50
N ASP A 65 20.20 -5.20 -1.45
CA ASP A 65 21.01 -5.43 -2.65
C ASP A 65 20.76 -6.85 -3.19
N PHE A 66 20.20 -6.93 -4.39
CA PHE A 66 19.91 -8.20 -5.06
C PHE A 66 21.16 -9.02 -5.42
N ASN A 67 22.35 -8.41 -5.44
CA ASN A 67 23.60 -9.17 -5.58
C ASN A 67 23.95 -9.95 -4.31
N ILE A 68 23.46 -9.52 -3.15
CA ILE A 68 23.64 -10.17 -1.85
C ILE A 68 22.47 -11.13 -1.59
N ASN A 69 21.24 -10.67 -1.83
CA ASN A 69 20.02 -11.44 -1.61
C ASN A 69 19.09 -11.38 -2.86
N PRO A 70 19.24 -12.35 -3.79
CA PRO A 70 18.51 -12.35 -5.04
C PRO A 70 17.09 -12.95 -4.93
N VAL A 71 16.61 -13.29 -3.73
CA VAL A 71 15.38 -14.10 -3.60
C VAL A 71 14.14 -13.33 -4.06
N THR A 72 13.27 -14.05 -4.78
CA THR A 72 11.95 -13.57 -5.20
C THR A 72 10.85 -14.48 -4.69
N PHE A 73 9.59 -14.08 -4.87
CA PHE A 73 8.43 -14.90 -4.56
C PHE A 73 8.47 -16.24 -5.30
N GLY A 74 8.96 -16.28 -6.54
CA GLY A 74 9.08 -17.53 -7.30
C GLY A 74 9.95 -18.60 -6.63
N ASP A 75 10.87 -18.22 -5.74
CA ASP A 75 11.70 -19.17 -4.98
C ASP A 75 10.90 -20.01 -3.97
N THR A 76 9.65 -19.64 -3.65
CA THR A 76 8.78 -20.52 -2.85
C THR A 76 8.56 -21.86 -3.54
N ASN A 77 8.53 -21.87 -4.88
CA ASN A 77 8.44 -23.08 -5.71
C ASN A 77 9.75 -23.89 -5.79
N ASN A 78 10.83 -23.43 -5.16
CA ASN A 78 12.14 -24.06 -5.26
C ASN A 78 12.40 -24.98 -4.05
N ALA A 79 12.54 -26.28 -4.31
CA ALA A 79 12.77 -27.28 -3.26
C ALA A 79 14.08 -27.08 -2.47
N ASN A 80 15.02 -26.26 -2.96
CA ASN A 80 16.23 -25.87 -2.23
C ASN A 80 15.95 -24.91 -1.06
N PHE A 81 14.78 -24.27 -1.03
CA PHE A 81 14.30 -23.53 0.13
C PHE A 81 13.52 -24.50 1.03
N SER A 82 14.01 -24.73 2.24
CA SER A 82 13.33 -25.62 3.18
C SER A 82 12.01 -25.02 3.68
N ALA A 83 11.00 -25.84 3.92
CA ALA A 83 9.81 -25.42 4.66
C ALA A 83 9.95 -25.85 6.13
N PRO A 84 9.63 -25.01 7.12
CA PRO A 84 9.18 -23.61 6.98
C PRO A 84 10.31 -22.59 6.79
N HIS A 85 11.55 -22.93 7.15
CA HIS A 85 12.65 -22.00 7.38
C HIS A 85 13.10 -21.19 6.15
N GLY A 86 13.39 -21.86 5.03
CA GLY A 86 13.72 -21.22 3.77
C GLY A 86 12.55 -20.41 3.21
N ILE A 87 11.32 -20.90 3.31
CA ILE A 87 10.12 -20.12 2.92
C ILE A 87 10.02 -18.84 3.74
N GLY A 88 10.17 -18.93 5.06
CA GLY A 88 10.21 -17.76 5.94
C GLY A 88 11.28 -16.76 5.54
N SER A 89 12.45 -17.22 5.10
CA SER A 89 13.53 -16.30 4.69
C SER A 89 13.19 -15.46 3.46
N ILE A 90 12.36 -15.96 2.55
CA ILE A 90 11.87 -15.18 1.40
C ILE A 90 10.94 -14.06 1.90
N TRP A 91 9.99 -14.39 2.77
CA TRP A 91 9.08 -13.41 3.38
C TRP A 91 9.83 -12.34 4.18
N ALA A 92 10.78 -12.75 5.02
CA ALA A 92 11.61 -11.84 5.80
C ALA A 92 12.43 -10.88 4.91
N SER A 93 12.87 -11.33 3.73
CA SER A 93 13.58 -10.47 2.78
C SER A 93 12.67 -9.38 2.21
N MET A 94 11.39 -9.68 1.94
CA MET A 94 10.41 -8.66 1.53
C MET A 94 10.13 -7.65 2.65
N LEU A 95 9.99 -8.12 3.90
CA LEU A 95 9.75 -7.24 5.04
C LEU A 95 10.98 -6.39 5.41
N TRP A 96 12.19 -6.91 5.18
CA TRP A 96 13.44 -6.16 5.32
C TRP A 96 13.45 -4.97 4.35
N ASP A 97 13.20 -5.22 3.06
CA ASP A 97 13.11 -4.17 2.06
C ASP A 97 12.03 -3.14 2.38
N LEU A 98 10.87 -3.60 2.86
CA LEU A 98 9.78 -2.71 3.26
C LEU A 98 10.21 -1.80 4.40
N SER A 99 10.84 -2.36 5.42
CA SER A 99 11.32 -1.59 6.57
C SER A 99 12.31 -0.51 6.16
N TRP A 100 13.27 -0.86 5.28
CA TRP A 100 14.24 0.11 4.78
C TRP A 100 13.65 1.15 3.84
N ARG A 101 12.63 0.79 3.05
CA ARG A 101 11.87 1.78 2.26
C ARG A 101 11.22 2.81 3.17
N PHE A 102 10.54 2.39 4.23
CA PHE A 102 9.94 3.33 5.17
C PHE A 102 10.98 4.15 5.93
N ILE A 103 12.09 3.54 6.37
CA ILE A 103 13.21 4.28 7.00
C ILE A 103 13.78 5.34 6.06
N SER A 104 13.92 5.04 4.77
CA SER A 104 14.38 6.00 3.76
C SER A 104 13.40 7.18 3.62
N ASP A 105 12.10 6.91 3.60
CA ASP A 105 11.07 7.92 3.36
C ASP A 105 10.76 8.78 4.60
N TYR A 106 10.81 8.17 5.80
CA TYR A 106 10.35 8.79 7.05
C TYR A 106 11.44 8.94 8.12
N GLY A 107 12.67 8.52 7.83
CA GLY A 107 13.78 8.52 8.78
C GLY A 107 13.75 7.33 9.75
N TYR A 108 14.86 7.12 10.45
CA TYR A 108 14.94 6.15 11.56
C TYR A 108 14.75 6.87 12.90
N ASP A 109 14.00 6.24 13.81
CA ASP A 109 13.82 6.68 15.18
C ASP A 109 14.29 5.58 16.15
N PRO A 110 15.27 5.87 17.05
CA PRO A 110 15.76 4.88 18.00
C PRO A 110 14.75 4.51 19.10
N ASP A 111 13.68 5.28 19.31
CA ASP A 111 12.59 4.87 20.22
C ASP A 111 11.65 3.90 19.49
N LEU A 112 11.88 2.61 19.65
CA LEU A 112 11.07 1.56 19.03
C LEU A 112 9.60 1.55 19.52
N PHE A 113 9.31 2.11 20.69
CA PHE A 113 7.99 2.01 21.32
C PHE A 113 7.11 3.24 21.08
N ASN A 114 7.70 4.44 21.19
CA ASN A 114 6.96 5.71 21.04
C ASN A 114 7.45 6.57 19.87
N GLY A 115 8.43 6.08 19.11
CA GLY A 115 8.95 6.78 17.96
C GLY A 115 7.95 6.90 16.82
N THR A 116 8.23 7.82 15.91
CA THR A 116 7.39 8.10 14.73
C THR A 116 8.13 7.91 13.41
N GLY A 117 9.33 7.31 13.45
CA GLY A 117 10.14 7.05 12.28
C GLY A 117 9.56 5.96 11.38
N GLY A 118 10.17 5.78 10.22
CA GLY A 118 9.80 4.75 9.25
C GLY A 118 9.89 3.34 9.81
N ASN A 119 10.86 3.07 10.70
CA ASN A 119 10.94 1.80 11.41
C ASN A 119 9.71 1.55 12.31
N ASN A 120 9.17 2.60 12.96
CA ASN A 120 7.94 2.47 13.76
C ASN A 120 6.72 2.27 12.88
N ILE A 121 6.60 3.01 11.78
CA ILE A 121 5.48 2.87 10.83
C ILE A 121 5.48 1.46 10.23
N ALA A 122 6.62 0.98 9.73
CA ALA A 122 6.75 -0.37 9.20
C ALA A 122 6.40 -1.43 10.26
N MET A 123 6.92 -1.28 11.49
CA MET A 123 6.59 -2.18 12.60
C MET A 123 5.08 -2.25 12.86
N GLN A 124 4.42 -1.09 12.92
CA GLN A 124 2.97 -1.02 13.13
C GLN A 124 2.20 -1.72 12.02
N LEU A 125 2.50 -1.39 10.75
CA LEU A 125 1.79 -1.95 9.60
C LEU A 125 1.98 -3.47 9.47
N ILE A 126 3.20 -3.97 9.72
CA ILE A 126 3.49 -5.41 9.65
C ILE A 126 2.76 -6.17 10.78
N LEU A 127 2.80 -5.66 12.01
CA LEU A 127 2.10 -6.28 13.14
C LEU A 127 0.57 -6.21 12.99
N ASP A 128 0.04 -5.15 12.41
CA ASP A 128 -1.39 -5.05 12.11
C ASP A 128 -1.79 -5.97 10.95
N GLY A 129 -0.95 -6.09 9.92
CA GLY A 129 -1.13 -7.08 8.85
C GLY A 129 -1.26 -8.50 9.40
N MET A 130 -0.41 -8.88 10.38
CA MET A 130 -0.53 -10.17 11.07
C MET A 130 -1.88 -10.37 11.78
N LYS A 131 -2.52 -9.30 12.24
CA LYS A 131 -3.84 -9.36 12.90
C LYS A 131 -4.98 -9.42 11.88
N LEU A 132 -4.80 -8.82 10.70
CA LEU A 132 -5.82 -8.70 9.67
C LEU A 132 -5.86 -9.90 8.71
N GLN A 133 -4.73 -10.53 8.45
CA GLN A 133 -4.63 -11.65 7.53
C GLN A 133 -5.49 -12.86 7.97
N PRO A 134 -5.98 -13.67 7.01
CA PRO A 134 -6.76 -14.86 7.30
C PRO A 134 -5.95 -15.94 8.04
N CYS A 135 -6.64 -17.02 8.43
CA CYS A 135 -6.00 -18.22 8.94
C CYS A 135 -5.38 -19.03 7.78
N ASN A 136 -4.18 -19.58 7.98
CA ASN A 136 -3.38 -20.25 6.93
C ASN A 136 -3.15 -19.38 5.69
N PRO A 137 -2.61 -18.15 5.86
CA PRO A 137 -2.37 -17.24 4.75
C PRO A 137 -1.24 -17.76 3.83
N GLY A 138 -1.32 -17.40 2.55
CA GLY A 138 -0.17 -17.36 1.66
C GLY A 138 0.48 -15.97 1.64
N PHE A 139 1.49 -15.77 0.79
CA PHE A 139 2.23 -14.50 0.75
C PHE A 139 1.38 -13.34 0.24
N VAL A 140 0.51 -13.58 -0.74
CA VAL A 140 -0.40 -12.56 -1.28
C VAL A 140 -1.36 -12.08 -0.18
N ASP A 141 -1.91 -13.00 0.61
CA ASP A 141 -2.73 -12.64 1.79
C ASP A 141 -1.96 -11.75 2.79
N GLY A 142 -0.68 -12.07 3.05
CA GLY A 142 0.16 -11.30 3.96
C GLY A 142 0.43 -9.88 3.46
N ARG A 143 0.75 -9.72 2.17
CA ARG A 143 0.93 -8.41 1.53
C ARG A 143 -0.35 -7.59 1.58
N ASP A 144 -1.47 -8.18 1.20
CA ASP A 144 -2.77 -7.50 1.12
C ASP A 144 -3.23 -7.08 2.52
N ALA A 145 -2.92 -7.86 3.55
CA ALA A 145 -3.18 -7.47 4.94
C ALA A 145 -2.33 -6.28 5.41
N ILE A 146 -1.09 -6.15 4.95
CA ILE A 146 -0.23 -4.98 5.23
C ILE A 146 -0.77 -3.74 4.50
N LEU A 147 -1.19 -3.88 3.24
CA LEU A 147 -1.87 -2.80 2.50
C LEU A 147 -3.16 -2.38 3.22
N GLN A 148 -3.96 -3.35 3.70
CA GLN A 148 -5.17 -3.08 4.48
C GLN A 148 -4.85 -2.36 5.80
N ALA A 149 -3.78 -2.74 6.49
CA ALA A 149 -3.31 -2.04 7.68
C ALA A 149 -3.02 -0.57 7.37
N ASP A 150 -2.37 -0.29 6.23
CA ASP A 150 -2.09 1.09 5.81
C ASP A 150 -3.36 1.87 5.45
N MET A 151 -4.32 1.22 4.79
CA MET A 151 -5.64 1.83 4.52
C MET A 151 -6.34 2.25 5.82
N ILE A 152 -6.27 1.41 6.86
CA ILE A 152 -6.93 1.66 8.14
C ILE A 152 -6.19 2.74 8.95
N ALA A 153 -4.87 2.62 9.08
CA ALA A 153 -4.07 3.48 9.95
C ALA A 153 -3.77 4.83 9.30
N ASN A 154 -3.53 4.86 7.99
CA ASN A 154 -2.97 6.01 7.28
C ASN A 154 -3.77 6.40 6.03
N SER A 155 -4.98 5.88 5.83
CA SER A 155 -5.80 6.13 4.63
C SER A 155 -5.11 5.76 3.31
N GLY A 156 -4.15 4.82 3.34
CA GLY A 156 -3.53 4.28 2.13
C GLY A 156 -2.38 5.09 1.55
N VAL A 157 -1.89 6.13 2.24
CA VAL A 157 -0.82 7.01 1.74
C VAL A 157 0.52 6.30 1.50
N ASN A 158 0.67 5.06 1.96
CA ASN A 158 1.84 4.23 1.72
C ASN A 158 1.59 3.08 0.75
N SER A 159 0.42 3.02 0.09
CA SER A 159 0.09 1.92 -0.82
C SER A 159 1.11 1.78 -1.95
N ASP A 160 1.49 2.89 -2.59
CA ASP A 160 2.42 2.88 -3.73
C ASP A 160 3.78 2.28 -3.35
N ARG A 161 4.35 2.71 -2.21
CA ARG A 161 5.65 2.19 -1.74
C ARG A 161 5.59 0.73 -1.29
N ILE A 162 4.48 0.32 -0.67
CA ILE A 162 4.26 -1.08 -0.29
C ILE A 162 4.20 -1.94 -1.56
N TRP A 163 3.44 -1.52 -2.56
CA TRP A 163 3.35 -2.19 -3.86
C TRP A 163 4.70 -2.28 -4.57
N GLU A 164 5.44 -1.18 -4.67
CA GLU A 164 6.75 -1.15 -5.31
C GLU A 164 7.73 -2.15 -4.67
N VAL A 165 7.77 -2.23 -3.34
CA VAL A 165 8.66 -3.15 -2.62
C VAL A 165 8.29 -4.60 -2.87
N PHE A 166 7.02 -4.96 -2.70
CA PHE A 166 6.59 -6.35 -2.90
C PHE A 166 6.71 -6.78 -4.37
N ALA A 167 6.36 -5.89 -5.31
CA ALA A 167 6.55 -6.12 -6.74
C ALA A 167 8.02 -6.34 -7.10
N ALA A 168 8.96 -5.60 -6.50
CA ALA A 168 10.39 -5.77 -6.77
C ALA A 168 10.90 -7.19 -6.42
N ARG A 169 10.27 -7.87 -5.45
CA ARG A 169 10.55 -9.28 -5.11
C ARG A 169 9.54 -10.26 -5.70
N GLY A 170 8.82 -9.92 -6.75
CA GLY A 170 7.93 -10.84 -7.46
C GLY A 170 6.57 -11.10 -6.80
N LEU A 171 6.22 -10.36 -5.73
CA LEU A 171 4.91 -10.40 -5.09
C LEU A 171 4.05 -9.19 -5.50
N GLY A 172 4.10 -8.83 -6.78
CA GLY A 172 3.38 -7.72 -7.41
C GLY A 172 1.89 -7.97 -7.57
N PHE A 173 1.19 -6.99 -8.14
CA PHE A 173 -0.27 -6.93 -8.20
C PHE A 173 -0.91 -8.17 -8.82
N SER A 174 -0.36 -8.65 -9.93
CA SER A 174 -0.90 -9.84 -10.60
C SER A 174 -0.33 -11.17 -10.09
N ALA A 175 0.50 -11.17 -9.05
CA ALA A 175 1.07 -12.39 -8.47
C ALA A 175 -0.03 -13.27 -7.86
N THR A 176 0.09 -14.59 -8.02
CA THR A 176 -0.87 -15.55 -7.48
C THR A 176 -0.18 -16.50 -6.51
N GLN A 177 -0.76 -16.68 -5.32
CA GLN A 177 -0.22 -17.64 -4.35
C GLN A 177 -0.68 -19.08 -4.57
N GLY A 178 -1.75 -19.31 -5.33
CA GLY A 178 -2.30 -20.66 -5.50
C GLY A 178 -2.93 -21.20 -4.21
N ASP A 179 -2.77 -22.50 -3.94
CA ASP A 179 -3.23 -23.10 -2.68
C ASP A 179 -2.16 -22.94 -1.60
N SER A 180 -2.51 -22.30 -0.49
CA SER A 180 -1.65 -22.14 0.71
C SER A 180 -0.98 -23.44 1.23
N ASN A 181 -1.53 -24.62 0.88
CA ASN A 181 -1.01 -25.94 1.21
C ASN A 181 -0.12 -26.54 0.12
N ASN A 182 0.17 -25.83 -0.96
CA ASN A 182 0.97 -26.27 -2.08
C ASN A 182 1.94 -25.17 -2.52
N ARG A 183 3.09 -25.09 -1.86
CA ARG A 183 4.17 -24.14 -2.16
C ARG A 183 4.88 -24.31 -3.52
N PHE A 184 4.25 -24.93 -4.51
CA PHE A 184 4.83 -25.21 -5.83
C PHE A 184 3.93 -24.70 -6.98
N ASP A 185 2.89 -23.94 -6.68
CA ASP A 185 1.95 -23.40 -7.67
C ASP A 185 1.90 -21.87 -7.70
N GLN A 186 2.87 -21.20 -7.05
CA GLN A 186 2.95 -19.75 -7.03
C GLN A 186 3.36 -19.22 -8.40
N ILE A 187 2.81 -18.07 -8.77
CA ILE A 187 3.20 -17.33 -9.97
C ILE A 187 3.62 -15.94 -9.53
N GLU A 188 4.89 -15.62 -9.75
CA GLU A 188 5.42 -14.28 -9.46
C GLU A 188 4.95 -13.25 -10.48
N ALA A 189 4.84 -12.01 -10.02
CA ALA A 189 4.62 -10.86 -10.85
C ALA A 189 5.36 -9.65 -10.29
N PHE A 190 5.79 -8.77 -11.19
CA PHE A 190 6.60 -7.59 -10.84
C PHE A 190 5.88 -6.28 -11.17
N ASP A 191 4.58 -6.35 -11.49
CA ASP A 191 3.74 -5.19 -11.73
C ASP A 191 3.25 -4.58 -10.41
N THR A 192 3.17 -3.26 -10.36
CA THR A 192 2.33 -2.57 -9.37
C THR A 192 0.93 -2.40 -9.96
N PRO A 193 -0.11 -2.15 -9.14
CA PRO A 193 -1.39 -1.75 -9.70
C PRO A 193 -1.13 -0.57 -10.64
N ALA A 194 -1.78 -0.58 -11.80
CA ALA A 194 -1.84 0.64 -12.58
C ALA A 194 -2.32 1.74 -11.63
N PRO A 195 -1.73 2.95 -11.66
CA PRO A 195 -2.39 4.07 -11.02
C PRO A 195 -3.84 4.00 -11.48
N LEU A 196 -4.79 4.23 -10.56
CA LEU A 196 -6.15 4.57 -10.96
C LEU A 196 -6.07 5.93 -11.65
N SER A 197 -5.39 6.01 -12.79
CA SER A 197 -5.77 6.92 -13.81
C SER A 197 -7.17 6.47 -14.18
N ASN A 198 -8.13 7.34 -13.96
CA ASN A 198 -9.31 7.30 -14.78
C ASN A 198 -8.86 7.61 -16.21
N ASP A 199 -8.13 6.72 -16.88
CA ASP A 199 -7.78 6.84 -18.32
C ASP A 199 -8.99 6.52 -19.21
N ASN A 200 -10.20 6.71 -18.67
CA ASN A 200 -11.45 6.91 -19.39
C ASN A 200 -12.22 8.15 -18.90
N GLU A 201 -11.67 8.96 -17.99
CA GLU A 201 -11.95 10.38 -18.00
C GLU A 201 -10.89 11.02 -18.86
N SER A 202 -11.26 11.27 -20.11
CA SER A 202 -10.79 12.46 -20.84
C SER A 202 -10.43 13.54 -19.81
N ILE A 203 -9.15 13.92 -19.73
CA ILE A 203 -8.64 14.94 -18.79
C ILE A 203 -9.41 16.23 -19.05
N ASN A 204 -10.58 16.35 -18.46
CA ASN A 204 -11.43 17.51 -18.46
C ASN A 204 -11.40 17.99 -17.02
N SER A 205 -10.21 18.42 -16.60
CA SER A 205 -9.98 18.90 -15.25
C SER A 205 -10.76 20.20 -15.05
N PHE A 206 -11.96 20.05 -14.52
CA PHE A 206 -12.72 21.15 -13.99
C PHE A 206 -12.13 21.54 -12.63
N ASN A 207 -11.86 22.83 -12.46
CA ASN A 207 -11.44 23.42 -11.19
C ASN A 207 -12.60 24.24 -10.63
N ILE A 208 -13.05 23.88 -9.43
CA ILE A 208 -14.24 24.47 -8.80
C ILE A 208 -13.82 25.22 -7.53
N PHE A 209 -13.97 26.55 -7.54
CA PHE A 209 -13.44 27.41 -6.47
C PHE A 209 -14.28 28.68 -6.23
N PRO A 210 -14.28 29.23 -4.99
CA PRO A 210 -13.68 28.66 -3.79
C PRO A 210 -14.51 27.47 -3.27
N ASN A 211 -13.82 26.49 -2.68
CA ASN A 211 -14.43 25.38 -1.95
C ASN A 211 -13.68 25.19 -0.63
N PRO A 212 -14.28 25.47 0.55
CA PRO A 212 -15.68 25.86 0.77
C PRO A 212 -16.08 27.24 0.21
N THR A 213 -17.37 27.43 -0.09
CA THR A 213 -17.96 28.68 -0.63
C THR A 213 -18.95 29.33 0.35
N ASN A 214 -19.15 30.65 0.23
CA ASN A 214 -20.23 31.40 0.89
C ASN A 214 -21.42 31.66 -0.06
N GLY A 215 -21.53 30.86 -1.13
CA GLY A 215 -22.61 30.95 -2.12
C GLY A 215 -22.10 31.07 -3.56
N LEU A 216 -21.08 31.89 -3.84
CA LEU A 216 -20.57 32.04 -5.21
C LEU A 216 -19.46 31.04 -5.51
N VAL A 217 -19.62 30.26 -6.58
CA VAL A 217 -18.65 29.28 -7.07
C VAL A 217 -18.28 29.60 -8.51
N SER A 218 -17.00 29.48 -8.83
CA SER A 218 -16.44 29.59 -10.18
C SER A 218 -15.97 28.22 -10.63
N ILE A 219 -16.29 27.87 -11.87
CA ILE A 219 -15.93 26.62 -12.51
C ILE A 219 -15.08 26.97 -13.72
N ALA A 220 -13.81 26.56 -13.71
CA ALA A 220 -12.91 26.67 -14.85
C ALA A 220 -12.69 25.27 -15.43
N SER A 221 -12.55 25.16 -16.74
CA SER A 221 -12.19 23.92 -17.43
C SER A 221 -10.84 24.12 -18.15
N LEU A 222 -9.98 23.10 -18.16
CA LEU A 222 -8.75 23.14 -18.98
C LEU A 222 -9.02 22.89 -20.47
N ASN A 223 -10.13 22.20 -20.81
CA ASN A 223 -10.56 21.95 -22.19
C ASN A 223 -11.88 22.64 -22.49
N GLN A 224 -12.09 23.00 -23.76
CA GLN A 224 -13.37 23.57 -24.21
C GLN A 224 -14.45 22.49 -24.17
N VAL A 225 -15.55 22.81 -23.47
CA VAL A 225 -16.72 21.95 -23.37
C VAL A 225 -17.93 22.74 -23.82
N ASN A 226 -18.52 22.32 -24.93
CA ASN A 226 -19.74 22.91 -25.44
C ASN A 226 -20.95 22.14 -24.88
N ASN A 227 -22.01 22.86 -24.51
CA ASN A 227 -23.27 22.31 -24.02
C ASN A 227 -23.16 21.34 -22.83
N GLY A 228 -22.19 21.55 -21.93
CA GLY A 228 -22.08 20.74 -20.71
C GLY A 228 -23.24 21.00 -19.76
N LEU A 229 -23.90 19.94 -19.30
CA LEU A 229 -24.95 19.98 -18.29
C LEU A 229 -24.32 19.99 -16.90
N LEU A 230 -24.39 21.15 -16.25
CA LEU A 230 -24.06 21.32 -14.85
C LEU A 230 -25.29 20.98 -13.99
N THR A 231 -25.12 20.08 -13.03
CA THR A 231 -26.15 19.69 -12.05
C THR A 231 -25.57 19.70 -10.65
N ILE A 232 -26.31 20.20 -9.66
CA ILE A 232 -25.92 20.16 -8.25
C ILE A 232 -26.95 19.37 -7.48
N TYR A 233 -26.46 18.44 -6.67
CA TYR A 233 -27.25 17.56 -5.82
C TYR A 233 -27.03 17.89 -4.35
N ASP A 234 -28.09 17.80 -3.55
CA ASP A 234 -27.95 17.72 -2.09
C ASP A 234 -27.47 16.33 -1.64
N PHE A 235 -27.17 16.16 -0.35
CA PHE A 235 -26.71 14.90 0.21
C PHE A 235 -27.71 13.73 0.09
N ASN A 236 -28.99 14.01 -0.20
CA ASN A 236 -30.02 13.00 -0.45
C ASN A 236 -30.17 12.68 -1.95
N GLY A 237 -29.30 13.22 -2.80
CA GLY A 237 -29.34 13.03 -4.25
C GLY A 237 -30.43 13.84 -4.96
N ARG A 238 -31.06 14.83 -4.30
CA ARG A 238 -32.05 15.69 -4.96
C ARG A 238 -31.34 16.80 -5.73
N ILE A 239 -31.78 17.04 -6.95
CA ILE A 239 -31.28 18.14 -7.78
C ILE A 239 -31.74 19.47 -7.17
N VAL A 240 -30.78 20.32 -6.83
CA VAL A 240 -31.02 21.67 -6.27
C VAL A 240 -30.67 22.78 -7.28
N PHE A 241 -29.88 22.47 -8.31
CA PHE A 241 -29.55 23.38 -9.39
C PHE A 241 -29.25 22.59 -10.66
N ASN A 242 -29.65 23.09 -11.82
CA ASN A 242 -29.20 22.58 -13.10
C ASN A 242 -29.07 23.71 -14.14
N LYS A 243 -28.09 23.61 -15.03
CA LYS A 243 -27.87 24.58 -16.10
C LYS A 243 -27.01 23.98 -17.20
N THR A 244 -27.35 24.22 -18.46
CA THR A 244 -26.43 23.94 -19.57
C THR A 244 -25.51 25.14 -19.79
N SER A 245 -24.21 24.92 -19.94
CA SER A 245 -23.22 25.99 -20.13
C SER A 245 -22.08 25.54 -21.02
N ASN A 246 -21.47 26.51 -21.71
CA ASN A 246 -20.22 26.31 -22.43
C ASN A 246 -19.07 26.65 -21.48
N PHE A 247 -18.18 25.70 -21.21
CA PHE A 247 -17.02 25.90 -20.34
C PHE A 247 -15.78 26.27 -21.17
N ASN A 248 -15.95 27.29 -22.00
CA ASN A 248 -14.85 27.92 -22.75
C ASN A 248 -14.28 29.11 -21.96
N GLU A 249 -15.02 29.58 -20.96
CA GLU A 249 -14.68 30.62 -19.99
C GLU A 249 -15.08 30.15 -18.58
N ILE A 250 -14.68 30.92 -17.56
CA ILE A 250 -15.06 30.64 -16.17
C ILE A 250 -16.57 30.81 -16.00
N VAL A 251 -17.26 29.72 -15.66
CA VAL A 251 -18.70 29.72 -15.36
C VAL A 251 -18.90 30.03 -13.89
N LYS A 252 -19.69 31.05 -13.58
CA LYS A 252 -20.07 31.40 -12.20
C LYS A 252 -21.44 30.85 -11.86
N VAL A 253 -21.56 30.28 -10.68
CA VAL A 253 -22.77 29.69 -10.12
C VAL A 253 -23.05 30.32 -8.77
N ASP A 254 -24.28 30.76 -8.57
CA ASP A 254 -24.75 31.33 -7.32
C ASP A 254 -25.58 30.30 -6.55
N LEU A 255 -25.05 29.88 -5.41
CA LEU A 255 -25.58 28.93 -4.45
C LEU A 255 -26.00 29.63 -3.14
N SER A 256 -26.05 30.95 -3.10
CA SER A 256 -26.41 31.72 -1.90
C SER A 256 -27.81 31.41 -1.35
N SER A 257 -28.69 30.84 -2.18
CA SER A 257 -30.02 30.38 -1.78
C SER A 257 -30.03 28.99 -1.13
N LEU A 258 -28.92 28.25 -1.20
CA LEU A 258 -28.78 26.93 -0.59
C LEU A 258 -28.41 27.06 0.90
N LYS A 259 -28.81 26.08 1.69
CA LYS A 259 -28.42 26.03 3.11
C LYS A 259 -26.94 25.63 3.23
N ALA A 260 -26.32 25.99 4.34
CA ALA A 260 -24.99 25.47 4.69
C ALA A 260 -25.01 23.93 4.71
N GLY A 261 -24.05 23.30 4.04
CA GLY A 261 -24.03 21.85 3.87
C GLY A 261 -23.11 21.36 2.75
N ILE A 262 -23.12 20.05 2.55
CA ILE A 262 -22.35 19.37 1.49
C ILE A 262 -23.26 19.15 0.28
N TYR A 263 -22.73 19.45 -0.89
CA TYR A 263 -23.37 19.25 -2.18
C TYR A 263 -22.41 18.55 -3.14
N LEU A 264 -22.96 17.84 -4.13
CA LEU A 264 -22.20 17.27 -5.23
C LEU A 264 -22.49 18.07 -6.49
N ILE A 265 -21.44 18.52 -7.17
CA ILE A 265 -21.53 19.18 -8.47
C ILE A 265 -21.12 18.16 -9.53
N SER A 266 -21.99 17.97 -10.52
CA SER A 266 -21.78 17.09 -11.66
C SER A 266 -21.82 17.89 -12.95
N ILE A 267 -20.85 17.66 -13.84
CA ILE A 267 -20.79 18.27 -15.16
C ILE A 267 -20.73 17.13 -16.18
N SER A 268 -21.78 16.98 -16.97
CA SER A 268 -21.87 15.94 -18.00
C SER A 268 -21.95 16.53 -19.40
N GLY A 269 -21.16 16.01 -20.34
CA GLY A 269 -21.19 16.37 -21.76
C GLY A 269 -21.07 15.12 -22.65
N GLU A 270 -20.80 15.31 -23.94
CA GLU A 270 -20.74 14.23 -24.94
C GLU A 270 -19.65 13.19 -24.60
N ASP A 271 -18.47 13.66 -24.20
CA ASP A 271 -17.31 12.81 -23.82
C ASP A 271 -16.81 13.10 -22.41
N ILE A 272 -17.69 13.59 -21.52
CA ILE A 272 -17.30 14.11 -20.21
C ILE A 272 -18.30 13.76 -19.14
N ASN A 273 -17.78 13.32 -18.02
CA ASN A 273 -18.50 13.27 -16.77
C ASN A 273 -17.52 13.66 -15.66
N HIS A 274 -17.77 14.77 -14.96
CA HIS A 274 -16.97 15.20 -13.82
C HIS A 274 -17.87 15.32 -12.61
N VAL A 275 -17.45 14.80 -11.46
CA VAL A 275 -18.18 14.94 -10.20
C VAL A 275 -17.24 15.40 -9.10
N GLU A 276 -17.60 16.47 -8.40
CA GLU A 276 -16.82 17.00 -7.29
C GLU A 276 -17.71 17.33 -6.09
N LYS A 277 -17.13 17.28 -4.90
CA LYS A 277 -17.79 17.65 -3.65
C LYS A 277 -17.55 19.13 -3.36
N ILE A 278 -18.61 19.89 -3.12
CA ILE A 278 -18.53 21.28 -2.66
C ILE A 278 -19.15 21.46 -1.27
N VAL A 279 -18.61 22.41 -0.50
CA VAL A 279 -19.12 22.75 0.83
C VAL A 279 -19.61 24.20 0.83
N VAL A 280 -20.90 24.41 1.12
CA VAL A 280 -21.51 25.74 1.32
C VAL A 280 -21.51 26.05 2.81
N LYS A 281 -20.98 27.21 3.19
CA LYS A 281 -20.95 27.71 4.58
C LYS A 281 -22.15 28.57 4.92
#